data_AF-A0A0F9BMY7-F1
#
_entry.id   AF-A0A0F9BMY7-F1
#
_cell.length_a   1.000
_cell.length_b   1.000
_cell.length_c   1.000
_cell.angle_alpha   90.00
_cell.angle_beta   90.00
_cell.angle_gamma   90.00
#
_symmetry.space_group_name_H-M   'P 1'
#
loop_
_entity.id
_entity.type
_entity.pdbx_description
1 polymer ?
#
loop_
_entity_poly.entity_id
_entity_poly.type
_entity_poly.pdbx_seq_one_letter_code
_entity_poly.pdbx_strand_id
1 'polypeptide(L)'
;RSKAEIERTLIRYGVDEFMYGRSAAGAGIAFTFKGRTVKLNVPLPKRADYKSTRAGELLWEKECRRLWRVLLLWIKANLEVVESGLITFEDIFLAQTCLPDGSTVGQSIQEKISLMATSGRMQKLLS
;
A
#
# COMPACT_ATOMS: atom_id res chain seq x y z
N ARG A 1 -17.32 2.07 -3.91
CA ARG A 1 -17.58 1.75 -2.48
C ARG A 1 -16.29 1.64 -1.68
N SER A 2 -15.44 0.62 -1.86
CA SER A 2 -14.25 0.46 -1.00
C SER A 2 -13.27 1.64 -1.02
N LYS A 3 -12.97 2.24 -2.18
CA LYS A 3 -12.09 3.42 -2.27
C LYS A 3 -12.59 4.61 -1.43
N ALA A 4 -13.87 4.96 -1.57
CA ALA A 4 -14.49 6.02 -0.78
C ALA A 4 -14.62 5.67 0.72
N GLU A 5 -14.60 4.39 1.07
CA GLU A 5 -14.54 3.96 2.46
C GLU A 5 -13.12 4.06 3.03
N ILE A 6 -12.10 3.73 2.24
CA ILE A 6 -10.70 3.95 2.59
C ILE A 6 -10.46 5.43 2.88
N GLU A 7 -10.85 6.30 1.96
CA GLU A 7 -10.71 7.75 2.10
C GLU A 7 -11.39 8.27 3.38
N ARG A 8 -12.66 7.91 3.61
CA ARG A 8 -13.38 8.28 4.84
C ARG A 8 -12.72 7.74 6.11
N THR A 9 -12.19 6.52 6.07
CA THR A 9 -11.45 5.95 7.20
C THR A 9 -10.19 6.76 7.46
N LEU A 10 -9.37 7.02 6.45
CA LEU A 10 -8.12 7.77 6.63
C LEU A 10 -8.37 9.20 7.12
N ILE A 11 -9.37 9.91 6.55
CA ILE A 11 -9.75 11.27 7.00
C ILE A 11 -10.11 11.28 8.49
N ARG A 12 -10.85 10.26 8.97
CA ARG A 12 -11.20 10.16 10.40
C ARG A 12 -9.98 10.07 11.31
N TYR A 13 -8.92 9.43 10.84
CA TYR A 13 -7.66 9.30 11.58
C TYR A 13 -6.73 10.50 11.39
N GLY A 14 -7.16 11.56 10.69
CA GLY A 14 -6.44 12.83 10.60
C GLY A 14 -5.36 12.87 9.54
N VAL A 15 -5.52 12.14 8.41
CA VAL A 15 -4.62 12.34 7.26
C VAL A 15 -4.82 13.72 6.65
N ASP A 16 -3.73 14.37 6.28
CA ASP A 16 -3.68 15.72 5.71
C ASP A 16 -4.06 15.73 4.23
N GLU A 17 -3.61 14.70 3.50
CA GLU A 17 -3.80 14.57 2.06
C GLU A 17 -4.16 13.13 1.71
N PHE A 18 -4.96 12.93 0.66
CA PHE A 18 -5.30 11.62 0.12
C PHE A 18 -5.38 11.68 -1.41
N MET A 19 -4.81 10.67 -2.07
CA MET A 19 -4.90 10.51 -3.52
C MET A 19 -5.13 9.07 -3.93
N TYR A 20 -5.87 8.90 -5.03
CA TYR A 20 -5.96 7.65 -5.77
C TYR A 20 -5.16 7.77 -7.06
N GLY A 21 -4.31 6.78 -7.33
CA GLY A 21 -3.44 6.76 -8.51
C GLY A 21 -3.53 5.47 -9.31
N ARG A 22 -3.18 5.57 -10.58
CA ARG A 22 -2.79 4.43 -11.43
C ARG A 22 -1.41 4.71 -12.01
N SER A 23 -0.59 3.68 -12.11
CA SER A 23 0.74 3.72 -12.71
C SER A 23 0.99 2.41 -13.47
N ALA A 24 2.15 2.30 -14.12
CA ALA A 24 2.60 1.04 -14.72
C ALA A 24 2.69 -0.10 -13.71
N ALA A 25 2.93 0.20 -12.42
CA ALA A 25 3.00 -0.77 -11.33
C ALA A 25 1.62 -1.21 -10.79
N GLY A 26 0.52 -0.64 -11.31
CA GLY A 26 -0.84 -1.01 -10.92
C GLY A 26 -1.69 0.19 -10.50
N ALA A 27 -2.60 -0.05 -9.55
CA ALA A 27 -3.41 1.02 -8.97
C ALA A 27 -3.15 1.08 -7.47
N GLY A 28 -3.24 2.25 -6.87
CA GLY A 28 -2.95 2.39 -5.46
C GLY A 28 -3.55 3.65 -4.86
N ILE A 29 -3.20 3.88 -3.62
CA ILE A 29 -3.47 5.12 -2.91
C ILE A 29 -2.16 5.68 -2.38
N ALA A 30 -2.14 6.99 -2.16
CA ALA A 30 -1.18 7.60 -1.27
C ALA A 30 -1.89 8.59 -0.34
N PHE A 31 -1.34 8.79 0.84
CA PHE A 31 -1.87 9.76 1.80
C PHE A 31 -0.75 10.31 2.67
N THR A 32 -0.93 11.51 3.20
CA THR A 32 0.04 12.17 4.07
C THR A 32 -0.49 12.20 5.50
N PHE A 33 0.34 11.80 6.46
CA PHE A 33 0.03 11.91 7.89
C PHE A 33 1.26 12.42 8.63
N LYS A 34 1.12 13.53 9.37
CA LYS A 34 2.21 14.14 10.15
C LYS A 34 3.48 14.36 9.31
N GLY A 35 3.31 14.84 8.08
CA GLY A 35 4.42 15.13 7.16
C GLY A 35 5.07 13.89 6.51
N ARG A 36 4.51 12.69 6.68
CA ARG A 36 4.96 11.47 5.99
C ARG A 36 3.95 11.05 4.94
N THR A 37 4.40 10.94 3.70
CA THR A 37 3.59 10.35 2.63
C THR A 37 3.74 8.83 2.66
N VAL A 38 2.61 8.14 2.73
CA VAL A 38 2.51 6.67 2.67
C VAL A 38 1.89 6.28 1.33
N LYS A 39 2.44 5.25 0.68
CA LYS A 39 1.95 4.72 -0.60
C LYS A 39 1.66 3.22 -0.51
N LEU A 40 0.45 2.85 -0.92
CA LEU A 40 -0.05 1.48 -0.90
C LEU A 40 -0.47 1.06 -2.31
N ASN A 41 0.19 0.03 -2.84
CA ASN A 41 -0.15 -0.55 -4.13
C ASN A 41 -1.20 -1.65 -4.00
N VAL A 42 -2.13 -1.70 -4.94
CA VAL A 42 -3.11 -2.78 -5.12
C VAL A 42 -2.74 -3.54 -6.40
N PRO A 43 -2.36 -4.83 -6.29
CA PRO A 43 -1.94 -5.63 -7.44
C PRO A 43 -3.17 -6.07 -8.25
N LEU A 44 -3.81 -5.12 -8.93
CA LEU A 44 -4.97 -5.42 -9.76
C LEU A 44 -4.58 -6.39 -10.88
N PRO A 45 -5.39 -7.44 -11.13
CA PRO A 45 -5.07 -8.41 -12.16
C PRO A 45 -5.16 -7.78 -13.55
N LYS A 46 -4.44 -8.31 -14.54
CA LYS A 46 -4.48 -7.77 -15.89
C LYS A 46 -5.78 -8.22 -16.55
N ARG A 47 -6.39 -7.35 -17.36
CA ARG A 47 -7.58 -7.71 -18.13
C ARG A 47 -7.35 -8.92 -19.04
N ALA A 48 -6.13 -9.04 -19.58
CA ALA A 48 -5.70 -10.13 -20.44
C ALA A 48 -5.69 -11.51 -19.75
N ASP A 49 -5.68 -11.56 -18.41
CA ASP A 49 -5.71 -12.82 -17.65
C ASP A 49 -7.13 -13.45 -17.65
N TYR A 50 -8.12 -12.77 -18.23
CA TYR A 50 -9.53 -13.18 -18.26
C TYR A 50 -10.03 -13.35 -19.70
N LYS A 51 -11.04 -14.20 -19.87
CA LYS A 51 -11.70 -14.39 -21.17
C LYS A 51 -12.29 -13.05 -21.66
N SER A 52 -12.10 -12.73 -22.93
CA SER A 52 -12.67 -11.53 -23.59
C SER A 52 -14.18 -11.70 -23.86
N THR A 53 -14.95 -11.95 -22.79
CA THR A 53 -16.41 -12.11 -22.80
C THR A 53 -17.01 -11.25 -21.70
N ARG A 54 -18.32 -11.00 -21.76
CA ARG A 54 -19.03 -10.27 -20.69
C ARG A 54 -18.83 -10.94 -19.32
N ALA A 55 -18.87 -12.27 -19.27
CA ALA A 55 -18.62 -13.03 -18.05
C ALA A 55 -17.18 -12.85 -17.53
N GLY A 56 -16.18 -12.84 -18.42
CA GLY A 56 -14.79 -12.61 -18.04
C GLY A 56 -14.54 -11.21 -17.48
N GLU A 57 -15.11 -10.17 -18.09
CA GLU A 57 -15.03 -8.80 -17.58
C GLU A 57 -15.66 -8.69 -16.17
N LEU A 58 -16.82 -9.32 -15.95
CA LEU A 58 -17.48 -9.34 -14.64
C LEU A 58 -16.63 -10.04 -13.57
N LEU A 59 -15.91 -11.12 -13.92
CA LEU A 59 -14.97 -11.79 -13.02
C LEU A 59 -13.77 -10.92 -12.70
N TRP A 60 -13.17 -10.25 -13.70
CA TRP A 60 -12.08 -9.31 -13.51
C TRP A 60 -12.48 -8.15 -12.59
N GLU A 61 -13.64 -7.55 -12.82
CA GLU A 61 -14.15 -6.48 -11.96
C GLU A 61 -14.43 -6.95 -10.54
N LYS A 62 -14.98 -8.17 -10.37
CA LYS A 62 -15.23 -8.78 -9.06
C LYS A 62 -13.93 -8.92 -8.29
N GLU A 63 -12.87 -9.41 -8.94
CA GLU A 63 -11.56 -9.58 -8.33
C GLU A 63 -10.90 -8.25 -7.98
N CYS A 64 -10.96 -7.27 -8.88
CA CYS A 64 -10.52 -5.91 -8.60
C CYS A 64 -11.20 -5.36 -7.33
N ARG A 65 -12.53 -5.49 -7.23
CA ARG A 65 -13.28 -5.07 -6.03
C ARG A 65 -12.88 -5.86 -4.78
N ARG A 66 -12.55 -7.14 -4.90
CA ARG A 66 -12.07 -7.97 -3.78
C ARG A 66 -10.75 -7.42 -3.25
N LEU A 67 -9.78 -7.15 -4.11
CA LEU A 67 -8.47 -6.61 -3.70
C LEU A 67 -8.57 -5.24 -3.02
N TRP A 68 -9.45 -4.36 -3.50
CA TRP A 68 -9.72 -3.08 -2.81
C TRP A 68 -10.33 -3.27 -1.41
N ARG A 69 -11.13 -4.33 -1.19
CA ARG A 69 -11.64 -4.65 0.15
C ARG A 69 -10.54 -5.20 1.04
N VAL A 70 -9.64 -6.02 0.51
CA VAL A 70 -8.46 -6.50 1.26
C VAL A 70 -7.61 -5.33 1.73
N LEU A 71 -7.34 -4.36 0.85
CA LEU A 71 -6.61 -3.15 1.25
C LEU A 71 -7.35 -2.37 2.36
N LEU A 72 -8.66 -2.19 2.23
CA LEU A 72 -9.45 -1.52 3.28
C LEU A 72 -9.37 -2.25 4.63
N LEU A 73 -9.45 -3.58 4.65
CA LEU A 73 -9.34 -4.38 5.87
C LEU A 73 -7.96 -4.21 6.50
N TRP A 74 -6.90 -4.26 5.69
CA TRP A 74 -5.54 -4.04 6.15
C TRP A 74 -5.38 -2.63 6.75
N ILE A 75 -5.86 -1.58 6.08
CA ILE A 75 -5.80 -0.21 6.60
C ILE A 75 -6.53 -0.09 7.95
N LYS A 76 -7.77 -0.58 8.03
CA LYS A 76 -8.55 -0.53 9.28
C LYS A 76 -7.84 -1.25 10.42
N ALA A 77 -7.30 -2.44 10.16
CA ALA A 77 -6.58 -3.20 11.18
C ALA A 77 -5.33 -2.44 11.67
N ASN A 78 -4.50 -1.90 10.76
CA ASN A 78 -3.30 -1.17 11.16
C ASN A 78 -3.63 0.12 11.94
N LEU A 79 -4.67 0.85 11.55
CA LEU A 79 -5.11 2.04 12.27
C LEU A 79 -5.66 1.70 13.67
N GLU A 80 -6.40 0.61 13.83
CA GLU A 80 -6.86 0.11 15.14
C GLU A 80 -5.68 -0.25 16.06
N VAL A 81 -4.65 -0.91 15.50
CA VAL A 81 -3.44 -1.28 16.26
C VAL A 81 -2.71 -0.02 16.75
N VAL A 82 -2.65 1.04 15.93
CA VAL A 82 -2.08 2.34 16.31
C VAL A 82 -2.92 3.03 17.38
N GLU A 83 -4.25 3.07 17.22
CA GLU A 83 -5.17 3.69 18.18
C GLU A 83 -5.15 2.99 19.54
N SER A 84 -5.00 1.67 19.53
CA SER A 84 -4.81 0.86 20.73
C SER A 84 -3.42 1.01 21.36
N GLY A 85 -2.51 1.77 20.75
CA GLY A 85 -1.18 2.06 21.30
C GLY A 85 -0.17 0.91 21.25
N LEU A 86 -0.42 -0.14 20.45
CA LEU A 86 0.49 -1.28 20.34
C LEU A 86 1.77 -0.93 19.59
N ILE A 87 1.68 0.00 18.64
CA ILE A 87 2.78 0.43 17.77
C ILE A 87 2.49 1.84 17.27
N THR A 88 3.54 2.59 16.96
CA THR A 88 3.39 3.93 16.37
C THR A 88 2.92 3.85 14.92
N PHE A 89 2.34 4.94 14.42
CA PHE A 89 2.00 5.06 13.00
C PHE A 89 3.25 4.95 12.13
N GLU A 90 4.33 5.60 12.56
CA GLU A 90 5.60 5.65 11.85
C GLU A 90 6.21 4.27 11.65
N ASP A 91 6.16 3.41 12.68
CA ASP A 91 6.71 2.06 12.61
C ASP A 91 5.82 1.14 11.78
N ILE A 92 4.50 1.19 11.96
CA ILE A 92 3.58 0.26 11.27
C ILE A 92 3.48 0.53 9.76
N PHE A 93 3.65 1.79 9.34
CA PHE A 93 3.66 2.21 7.93
C PHE A 93 5.08 2.45 7.38
N LEU A 94 6.14 2.06 8.11
CA LEU A 94 7.52 2.35 7.74
C LEU A 94 7.85 1.90 6.31
N ALA A 95 7.55 0.64 5.98
CA ALA A 95 7.87 0.07 4.66
C ALA A 95 7.12 0.74 3.50
N GLN A 96 5.99 1.39 3.78
CA GLN A 96 5.13 2.07 2.81
C GLN A 96 5.39 3.57 2.75
N THR A 97 6.24 4.12 3.62
CA THR A 97 6.64 5.52 3.61
C THR A 97 7.42 5.83 2.33
N CYS A 98 7.03 6.89 1.63
CA CYS A 98 7.66 7.35 0.40
C CYS A 98 9.02 8.02 0.68
N LEU A 99 9.95 7.80 -0.25
CA LEU A 99 11.22 8.50 -0.36
C LEU A 99 11.13 9.61 -1.41
N PRO A 100 12.10 10.55 -1.47
CA PRO A 100 12.09 11.66 -2.43
C PRO A 100 12.06 11.22 -3.91
N ASP A 101 12.53 10.02 -4.22
CA ASP A 101 12.51 9.44 -5.57
C ASP A 101 11.15 8.78 -5.94
N GLY A 102 10.17 8.81 -5.03
CA GLY A 102 8.83 8.24 -5.22
C GLY A 102 8.73 6.72 -5.00
N SER A 103 9.83 6.06 -4.65
CA SER A 103 9.84 4.69 -4.11
C SER A 103 9.37 4.68 -2.65
N THR A 104 9.10 3.50 -2.10
CA THR A 104 8.91 3.35 -0.65
C THR A 104 10.16 2.84 0.03
N VAL A 105 10.30 3.08 1.35
CA VAL A 105 11.39 2.52 2.17
C VAL A 105 11.52 1.02 1.94
N GLY A 106 10.41 0.28 1.97
CA GLY A 106 10.38 -1.16 1.73
C GLY A 106 10.99 -1.53 0.38
N GLN A 107 10.62 -0.81 -0.70
CA GLN A 107 11.19 -1.04 -2.03
C GLN A 107 12.70 -0.77 -2.07
N SER A 108 13.18 0.28 -1.41
CA SER A 108 14.59 0.66 -1.40
C SER A 108 15.49 -0.33 -0.63
N ILE A 109 14.96 -0.97 0.42
CA ILE A 109 15.77 -1.84 1.29
C ILE A 109 15.55 -3.34 1.06
N GLN A 110 14.51 -3.75 0.33
CA GLN A 110 14.15 -5.17 0.15
C GLN A 110 15.35 -6.01 -0.33
N GLU A 111 16.03 -5.56 -1.38
CA GLU A 111 17.18 -6.27 -1.97
C GLU A 111 18.35 -6.34 -0.98
N LYS A 112 18.62 -5.24 -0.26
CA LYS A 112 19.67 -5.20 0.76
C LYS A 112 19.37 -6.17 1.90
N ILE A 113 18.12 -6.27 2.35
CA ILE A 113 17.70 -7.23 3.37
C ILE A 113 17.97 -8.66 2.89
N SER A 114 17.60 -9.00 1.65
CA SER A 114 17.88 -10.33 1.09
C SER A 114 19.37 -10.63 1.06
N LEU A 115 20.20 -9.69 0.62
CA LEU A 115 21.66 -9.84 0.60
C LEU A 115 22.25 -10.01 2.01
N MET A 116 21.80 -9.24 2.99
CA MET A 116 22.25 -9.35 4.38
C MET A 116 21.84 -10.70 4.99
N ALA A 117 20.61 -11.16 4.73
CA ALA A 117 20.11 -12.44 5.23
C ALA A 117 20.92 -13.62 4.67
N THR A 118 21.30 -13.59 3.39
CA THR A 118 22.11 -14.65 2.77
C THR A 118 23.59 -14.56 3.16
N SER A 119 24.14 -13.35 3.30
CA SER A 119 25.57 -13.15 3.55
C SER A 119 25.97 -13.10 5.03
N GLY A 120 25.00 -12.92 5.94
CA GLY A 120 25.23 -12.72 7.37
C GLY A 120 25.96 -11.42 7.74
N ARG A 121 26.20 -10.52 6.76
CA ARG A 121 26.96 -9.29 6.96
C ARG A 121 26.06 -8.08 6.81
N MET A 122 26.19 -7.14 7.74
CA MET A 122 25.46 -5.87 7.69
C MET A 122 25.95 -5.02 6.51
N GLN A 123 25.03 -4.47 5.74
CA GLN A 123 25.30 -3.56 4.63
C GLN A 123 24.87 -2.14 4.96
N LYS A 124 25.53 -1.16 4.34
CA LYS A 124 25.14 0.25 4.46
C LYS A 124 23.76 0.46 3.79
N LEU A 125 22.76 0.83 4.59
CA LEU A 125 21.39 1.02 4.11
C LEU A 125 21.22 2.32 3.32
N LEU A 126 21.98 3.37 3.64
CA LEU A 126 22.01 4.64 2.95
C LEU A 126 23.46 4.93 2.52
N SER A 127 23.68 5.30 1.25
CA SER A 127 25.01 5.68 0.73
C SER A 127 25.40 7.06 1.20
#